data_AF-A0A444VPJ3-F1
#
_entry.id   AF-A0A444VPJ3-F1
#
_cell.length_a   1.000
_cell.length_b   1.000
_cell.length_c   1.000
_cell.angle_alpha   90.00
_cell.angle_beta   90.00
_cell.angle_gamma   90.00
#
_symmetry.space_group_name_H-M   'P 1'
#
loop_
_entity.id
_entity.type
_entity.pdbx_description
1 polymer ?
#
loop_
_entity_poly.entity_id
_entity_poly.type
_entity_poly.pdbx_seq_one_letter_code
_entity_poly.pdbx_strand_id
1 'polypeptide(L)'
;MGDILENNTYQIQELLVRMERNNKLIQRLSKKLGSYTCEPHDYSCFEKLYELKRSFKEYTGDQKRIMDSLKEKMGQTTEDLGDEIEHHFAHFKQLEKDIAAYLLDTDKYS
;
A
#
# COMPACT_ATOMS: atom_id res chain seq x y z
N MET A 1 5.13 16.85 -30.33
CA MET A 1 4.54 15.52 -30.02
C MET A 1 5.50 14.64 -29.23
N GLY A 2 6.79 14.58 -29.59
CA GLY A 2 7.82 13.83 -28.83
C GLY A 2 7.93 14.24 -27.35
N ASP A 3 8.10 15.54 -27.06
CA ASP A 3 8.27 16.04 -25.69
C ASP A 3 7.11 15.71 -24.73
N ILE A 4 5.87 15.70 -25.24
CA ILE A 4 4.67 15.40 -24.43
C ILE A 4 4.63 13.92 -24.06
N LEU A 5 4.97 13.04 -25.01
CA LEU A 5 5.01 11.60 -24.80
C LEU A 5 6.14 11.19 -23.84
N GLU A 6 7.29 11.85 -23.96
CA GLU A 6 8.45 11.64 -23.10
C GLU A 6 8.18 12.08 -21.65
N ASN A 7 7.53 13.23 -21.47
CA ASN A 7 7.10 13.72 -20.15
C ASN A 7 6.09 12.78 -19.49
N ASN A 8 5.08 12.31 -20.23
CA ASN A 8 4.08 11.36 -19.71
C ASN A 8 4.73 10.02 -19.30
N THR A 9 5.68 9.54 -20.10
CA THR A 9 6.42 8.31 -19.79
C THR A 9 7.21 8.45 -18.50
N TYR A 10 7.89 9.58 -18.30
CA TYR A 10 8.62 9.88 -17.06
C TYR A 10 7.70 9.89 -15.84
N GLN A 11 6.53 10.54 -15.93
CA GLN A 11 5.55 10.60 -14.84
C GLN A 11 5.01 9.22 -14.46
N ILE A 12 4.67 8.39 -15.46
CA ILE A 12 4.25 6.99 -15.23
C ILE A 12 5.36 6.20 -14.54
N GLN A 13 6.61 6.38 -14.96
CA GLN A 13 7.75 5.68 -14.38
C GLN A 13 7.98 6.11 -12.91
N GLU A 14 7.86 7.40 -12.60
CA GLU A 14 7.94 7.89 -11.22
C GLU A 14 6.83 7.29 -10.35
N LEU A 15 5.59 7.26 -10.85
CA LEU A 15 4.45 6.65 -10.16
C LEU A 15 4.69 5.16 -9.88
N LEU A 16 5.14 4.41 -10.88
CA LEU A 16 5.47 2.99 -10.72
C LEU A 16 6.54 2.77 -9.64
N VAL A 17 7.60 3.58 -9.62
CA VAL A 17 8.65 3.51 -8.61
C VAL A 17 8.10 3.82 -7.21
N ARG A 18 7.28 4.86 -7.06
CA ARG A 18 6.66 5.23 -5.77
C ARG A 18 5.73 4.12 -5.27
N MET A 19 4.89 3.58 -6.14
CA MET A 19 4.04 2.44 -5.80
C MET A 19 4.88 1.24 -5.36
N GLU A 20 5.90 0.85 -6.12
CA GLU A 20 6.73 -0.31 -5.76
C GLU A 20 7.41 -0.15 -4.39
N ARG A 21 7.87 1.07 -4.06
CA ARG A 21 8.41 1.39 -2.73
C ARG A 21 7.37 1.19 -1.62
N ASN A 22 6.15 1.70 -1.81
CA ASN A 22 5.07 1.53 -0.84
C ASN A 22 4.72 0.06 -0.63
N ASN A 23 4.68 -0.75 -1.70
CA ASN A 23 4.43 -2.20 -1.60
C ASN A 23 5.48 -2.90 -0.75
N LYS A 24 6.77 -2.58 -0.98
CA LYS A 24 7.87 -3.16 -0.20
C LYS A 24 7.74 -2.84 1.28
N LEU A 25 7.29 -1.64 1.63
CA LEU A 25 7.03 -1.28 3.02
C LEU A 25 5.87 -2.10 3.60
N ILE A 26 4.74 -2.13 2.90
CA ILE A 26 3.55 -2.90 3.30
C ILE A 26 3.88 -4.39 3.49
N GLN A 27 4.66 -4.99 2.60
CA GLN A 27 5.11 -6.39 2.75
C GLN A 27 5.97 -6.61 4.00
N ARG A 28 6.86 -5.66 4.33
CA ARG A 28 7.66 -5.74 5.57
C ARG A 28 6.80 -5.62 6.81
N LEU A 29 5.84 -4.70 6.79
CA LEU A 29 4.89 -4.46 7.87
C LEU A 29 3.98 -5.67 8.10
N SER A 30 3.46 -6.26 7.02
CA SER A 30 2.67 -7.51 7.06
C SER A 30 3.47 -8.67 7.66
N LYS A 31 4.76 -8.81 7.31
CA LYS A 31 5.66 -9.80 7.94
C LYS A 31 5.84 -9.54 9.43
N LYS A 32 6.01 -8.27 9.84
CA LYS A 32 6.14 -7.88 11.25
C LYS A 32 4.89 -8.26 12.05
N LEU A 33 3.70 -8.00 11.52
CA LEU A 33 2.42 -8.42 12.13
C LEU A 33 2.28 -9.94 12.29
N GLY A 34 3.00 -10.73 11.50
CA GLY A 34 3.06 -12.18 11.64
C GLY A 34 4.07 -12.67 12.67
N SER A 35 4.83 -11.79 13.32
CA SER A 35 5.84 -12.16 14.31
C SER A 35 5.23 -12.37 15.71
N TYR A 36 5.90 -13.17 16.52
CA TYR A 36 5.49 -13.48 17.89
C TYR A 36 5.46 -12.25 18.81
N THR A 37 6.22 -11.19 18.49
CA THR A 37 6.20 -9.93 19.27
C THR A 37 4.99 -9.06 18.97
N CYS A 38 4.15 -9.48 18.03
CA CYS A 38 2.92 -8.80 17.62
C CYS A 38 1.69 -9.65 17.94
N GLU A 39 1.80 -10.64 18.83
CA GLU A 39 0.68 -11.49 19.22
C GLU A 39 -0.41 -10.69 19.96
N PRO A 40 -1.70 -10.95 19.66
CA PRO A 40 -2.78 -10.26 20.34
C PRO A 40 -2.94 -10.79 21.76
N HIS A 41 -2.99 -9.89 22.75
CA HIS A 41 -3.13 -10.25 24.16
C HIS A 41 -4.59 -10.30 24.65
N ASP A 42 -5.52 -9.74 23.87
CA ASP A 42 -6.95 -9.78 24.14
C ASP A 42 -7.78 -9.88 22.85
N TYR A 43 -9.09 -10.02 23.02
CA TYR A 43 -10.02 -10.17 21.90
C TYR A 43 -10.03 -8.96 20.96
N SER A 44 -9.98 -7.74 21.50
CA SER A 44 -9.97 -6.52 20.67
C SER A 44 -8.69 -6.42 19.85
N CYS A 45 -7.56 -6.80 20.44
CA CYS A 45 -6.27 -6.87 19.78
C CYS A 45 -6.30 -7.93 18.65
N PHE A 46 -6.93 -9.08 18.90
CA PHE A 46 -7.12 -10.11 17.88
C PHE A 46 -7.95 -9.60 16.68
N GLU A 47 -9.06 -8.91 16.94
CA GLU A 47 -9.89 -8.30 15.89
C GLU A 47 -9.10 -7.28 15.07
N LYS A 48 -8.38 -6.37 15.74
CA LYS A 48 -7.51 -5.38 15.08
C LYS A 48 -6.45 -6.05 14.19
N LEU A 49 -5.81 -7.12 14.68
CA LEU A 49 -4.82 -7.87 13.90
C LEU A 49 -5.45 -8.53 12.68
N TYR A 50 -6.65 -9.10 12.83
CA TYR A 50 -7.38 -9.74 11.75
C TYR A 50 -7.77 -8.75 10.66
N GLU A 51 -8.36 -7.62 11.04
CA GLU A 51 -8.73 -6.55 10.11
C GLU A 51 -7.50 -6.00 9.39
N LEU A 52 -6.40 -5.74 10.11
CA LEU A 52 -5.13 -5.35 9.49
C LEU A 52 -4.70 -6.37 8.43
N LYS A 53 -4.59 -7.65 8.77
CA LYS A 53 -4.17 -8.69 7.81
C LYS A 53 -5.05 -8.72 6.57
N ARG A 54 -6.36 -8.53 6.72
CA ARG A 54 -7.30 -8.43 5.62
C ARG A 54 -7.01 -7.20 4.74
N SER A 55 -6.91 -6.01 5.33
CA SER A 55 -6.64 -4.78 4.60
C SER A 55 -5.27 -4.80 3.90
N PHE A 56 -4.24 -5.40 4.49
CA PHE A 56 -2.94 -5.64 3.85
C PHE A 56 -3.06 -6.48 2.57
N LYS A 57 -3.91 -7.52 2.60
CA LYS A 57 -4.17 -8.39 1.45
C LYS A 57 -4.93 -7.66 0.35
N GLU A 58 -5.97 -6.92 0.71
CA GLU A 58 -6.78 -6.11 -0.21
C GLU A 58 -5.89 -5.05 -0.90
N TYR A 59 -5.13 -4.28 -0.12
CA TYR A 59 -4.18 -3.29 -0.65
C TYR A 59 -3.18 -3.89 -1.64
N THR A 60 -2.63 -5.07 -1.34
CA THR A 60 -1.66 -5.73 -2.23
C THR A 60 -2.32 -6.16 -3.55
N GLY A 61 -3.59 -6.60 -3.49
CA GLY A 61 -4.38 -6.94 -4.66
C GLY A 61 -4.67 -5.71 -5.53
N ASP A 62 -5.15 -4.63 -4.93
CA ASP A 62 -5.43 -3.37 -5.61
C ASP A 62 -4.17 -2.79 -6.23
N GLN A 63 -3.07 -2.79 -5.49
CA GLN A 63 -1.80 -2.31 -6.00
C GLN A 63 -1.36 -3.06 -7.25
N LYS A 64 -1.48 -4.40 -7.25
CA LYS A 64 -1.10 -5.20 -8.42
C LYS A 64 -1.94 -4.79 -9.63
N ARG A 65 -3.25 -4.66 -9.46
CA ARG A 65 -4.18 -4.24 -10.51
C ARG A 65 -3.81 -2.86 -11.09
N ILE A 66 -3.59 -1.87 -10.22
CA ILE A 66 -3.22 -0.50 -10.63
C ILE A 66 -1.87 -0.48 -11.36
N MET A 67 -0.87 -1.21 -10.84
CA MET A 67 0.44 -1.29 -11.49
C MET A 67 0.38 -1.96 -12.86
N ASP A 68 -0.45 -2.98 -13.03
CA ASP A 68 -0.64 -3.64 -14.32
C ASP A 68 -1.32 -2.68 -15.31
N SER A 69 -2.36 -1.95 -14.89
CA SER A 69 -3.01 -0.91 -15.71
C SER A 69 -2.08 0.25 -16.08
N LEU A 70 -1.19 0.68 -15.17
CA LEU A 70 -0.19 1.72 -15.46
C LEU A 70 0.85 1.28 -16.49
N LYS A 71 1.24 0.00 -16.48
CA LYS A 71 2.16 -0.54 -17.48
C LYS A 71 1.52 -0.68 -18.85
N GLU A 72 0.24 -1.05 -18.91
CA GLU A 72 -0.52 -1.12 -20.16
C GLU A 72 -0.71 0.26 -20.80
N LYS A 73 -0.89 1.31 -19.99
CA LYS A 73 -1.03 2.70 -20.44
C LYS A 73 0.31 3.43 -20.69
N MET A 74 1.44 2.73 -20.71
CA MET A 74 2.75 3.35 -20.93
C MET A 74 2.80 3.99 -22.34
N GLY A 75 2.91 5.32 -22.39
CA GLY A 75 2.80 6.12 -23.64
C GLY A 75 1.39 6.66 -23.94
N GLN A 76 0.43 6.51 -23.03
CA GLN A 76 -0.92 7.10 -23.09
C GLN A 76 -1.18 7.99 -21.87
N THR A 77 -2.24 8.80 -21.92
CA THR A 77 -2.64 9.67 -20.82
C THR A 77 -3.23 8.86 -19.66
N THR A 78 -2.82 9.17 -18.43
CA THR A 78 -3.23 8.48 -17.19
C THR A 78 -4.42 9.11 -16.48
N GLU A 79 -5.13 10.05 -17.11
CA GLU A 79 -6.22 10.82 -16.48
C GLU A 79 -7.27 9.92 -15.80
N ASP A 80 -7.65 8.79 -16.41
CA ASP A 80 -8.64 7.88 -15.81
C ASP A 80 -8.14 7.10 -14.57
N LEU A 81 -6.83 7.06 -14.33
CA LEU A 81 -6.22 6.33 -13.20
C LEU A 81 -5.84 7.26 -12.04
N GLY A 82 -5.94 8.59 -12.22
CA GLY A 82 -5.53 9.57 -11.22
C GLY A 82 -6.22 9.35 -9.87
N ASP A 83 -7.55 9.31 -9.88
CA ASP A 83 -8.36 9.13 -8.67
C ASP A 83 -8.08 7.78 -7.98
N GLU A 84 -7.88 6.72 -8.76
CA GLU A 84 -7.58 5.39 -8.23
C GLU A 84 -6.21 5.34 -7.54
N ILE A 85 -5.20 5.98 -8.13
CA ILE A 85 -3.85 6.09 -7.57
C ILE A 85 -3.86 6.95 -6.31
N GLU A 86 -4.58 8.07 -6.30
CA GLU A 86 -4.72 8.91 -5.12
C GLU A 86 -5.41 8.18 -3.97
N HIS A 87 -6.51 7.47 -4.26
CA HIS A 87 -7.19 6.63 -3.28
C HIS A 87 -6.26 5.55 -2.73
N HIS A 88 -5.47 4.92 -3.60
CA HIS A 88 -4.49 3.91 -3.20
C HIS A 88 -3.40 4.48 -2.27
N PHE A 89 -2.90 5.69 -2.54
CA PHE A 89 -1.96 6.37 -1.66
C PHE A 89 -2.59 6.81 -0.33
N ALA A 90 -3.87 7.19 -0.32
CA ALA A 90 -4.58 7.47 0.91
C ALA A 90 -4.74 6.20 1.77
N HIS A 91 -5.12 5.08 1.14
CA HIS A 91 -5.24 3.78 1.81
C HIS A 91 -3.89 3.32 2.38
N PHE A 92 -2.78 3.49 1.66
CA PHE A 92 -1.43 3.24 2.18
C PHE A 92 -1.16 4.00 3.49
N LYS A 93 -1.41 5.32 3.51
CA LYS A 93 -1.20 6.15 4.70
C LYS A 93 -2.09 5.73 5.87
N GLN A 94 -3.31 5.25 5.58
CA GLN A 94 -4.21 4.75 6.60
C GLN A 94 -3.67 3.45 7.21
N LEU A 95 -3.24 2.50 6.37
CA LEU A 95 -2.61 1.26 6.83
C LEU A 95 -1.35 1.50 7.67
N GLU A 96 -0.52 2.48 7.31
CA GLU A 96 0.65 2.87 8.12
C GLU A 96 0.24 3.38 9.52
N LYS A 97 -0.84 4.14 9.62
CA LYS A 97 -1.37 4.61 10.92
C LYS A 97 -1.95 3.46 11.72
N ASP A 98 -2.74 2.60 11.09
CA ASP A 98 -3.43 1.50 11.77
C ASP A 98 -2.43 0.49 12.34
N ILE A 99 -1.38 0.16 11.59
CA ILE A 99 -0.32 -0.71 12.12
C ILE A 99 0.49 -0.04 13.22
N ALA A 100 0.78 1.27 13.12
CA ALA A 100 1.48 1.98 14.17
C ALA A 100 0.66 1.98 15.47
N ALA A 101 -0.66 2.21 15.37
CA ALA A 101 -1.57 2.14 16.51
C ALA A 101 -1.62 0.73 17.12
N TYR A 102 -1.71 -0.31 16.28
CA TYR A 102 -1.67 -1.71 16.74
C TYR A 102 -0.37 -2.03 17.46
N LEU A 103 0.78 -1.66 16.87
CA LEU A 103 2.09 -1.91 17.46
C LEU A 103 2.25 -1.20 18.81
N LEU A 104 1.78 0.04 18.93
CA LEU A 104 1.80 0.78 20.20
C LEU A 104 0.90 0.15 21.27
N ASP A 105 -0.21 -0.49 20.87
CA ASP A 105 -1.08 -1.20 21.79
C ASP A 105 -0.43 -2.52 22.25
N THR A 106 0.28 -3.24 21.37
CA THR A 106 0.98 -4.50 21.72
C THR A 106 2.30 -4.28 22.45
N ASP A 107 3.02 -3.19 22.18
CA ASP A 107 4.33 -2.87 22.79
C ASP A 107 4.20 -2.46 24.27
N LYS A 108 3.01 -2.03 24.71
CA LYS A 108 2.71 -1.78 26.14
C LYS A 108 2.85 -3.01 27.04
N TYR A 109 2.97 -4.20 26.44
CA TYR A 109 3.04 -5.48 27.14
C TYR A 109 4.27 -6.32 26.76
N SER A 110 5.23 -5.74 26.02
CA SER A 110 6.52 -6.36 25.66
C SER A 110 7.61 -6.11 26.71
#